data_AF-A0A0C9ZQ00-F1
#
_entry.id   AF-A0A0C9ZQ00-F1
#
_cell.length_a   1.000
_cell.length_b   1.000
_cell.length_c   1.000
_cell.angle_alpha   90.00
_cell.angle_beta   90.00
_cell.angle_gamma   90.00
#
_symmetry.space_group_name_H-M   'P 1'
#
loop_
_entity.id
_entity.type
_entity.pdbx_description
1 polymer ?
#
loop_
_entity_poly.entity_id
_entity_poly.type
_entity_poly.pdbx_seq_one_letter_code
_entity_poly.pdbx_strand_id
1 'polypeptide(L)' 'LGVEPVVSRAEAATTCASNIQSIIESTKRALQRTVERMVKGAEASRSEAPEYSVGQELMEKWIGPYKVLSVKPNAVELHL' A
#
# COMPACT_ATOMS: atom_id res chain seq x y z
N LEU A 1 9.74 5.63 -55.29
CA LEU A 1 10.52 4.72 -54.43
C LEU A 1 9.96 4.87 -53.02
N GLY A 2 9.13 3.91 -52.60
CA GLY A 2 8.41 3.99 -51.32
C GLY A 2 7.44 2.83 -51.23
N VAL A 3 7.97 1.64 -50.96
CA VAL A 3 7.17 0.50 -50.54
C VAL A 3 7.28 0.47 -49.02
N GLU A 4 6.23 0.89 -48.33
CA GLU A 4 6.12 0.66 -46.89
C GLU A 4 6.18 -0.84 -46.63
N PRO A 5 7.00 -1.32 -45.68
CA PRO A 5 7.10 -2.73 -45.38
C PRO A 5 5.77 -3.23 -44.82
N VAL A 6 5.14 -4.18 -45.52
CA VAL A 6 3.97 -4.90 -45.02
C VAL A 6 4.45 -5.81 -43.89
N VAL A 7 4.23 -5.38 -42.65
CA VAL A 7 4.52 -6.18 -41.46
C VAL A 7 3.61 -7.40 -41.48
N SER A 8 4.22 -8.60 -41.42
CA SER A 8 3.45 -9.85 -41.38
C SER A 8 2.58 -9.91 -40.12
N ARG A 9 1.41 -10.53 -40.21
CA ARG A 9 0.53 -10.75 -39.03
C ARG A 9 1.26 -11.43 -37.88
N ALA A 10 2.18 -12.34 -38.17
CA ALA A 10 2.99 -13.02 -37.16
C ALA A 10 3.93 -12.05 -36.42
N GLU A 11 4.56 -11.14 -37.16
CA GLU A 11 5.51 -10.15 -36.61
C GLU A 11 4.79 -9.06 -35.79
N ALA A 12 3.61 -8.65 -36.23
CA ALA A 12 2.73 -7.77 -35.46
C ALA A 12 2.27 -8.46 -34.15
N ALA A 13 1.92 -9.75 -34.21
CA ALA A 13 1.51 -10.52 -33.04
C ALA A 13 2.66 -10.71 -32.03
N THR A 14 3.88 -11.01 -32.48
CA THR A 14 5.05 -11.12 -31.60
C THR A 14 5.41 -9.79 -30.95
N THR A 15 5.31 -8.69 -31.71
CA THR A 15 5.54 -7.33 -31.17
C THR A 15 4.50 -6.98 -30.11
N CYS A 16 3.23 -7.27 -30.37
CA CYS A 16 2.15 -7.08 -29.42
C CYS A 16 2.38 -7.90 -28.13
N ALA A 17 2.73 -9.19 -28.26
CA ALA A 17 3.02 -10.06 -27.12
C ALA A 17 4.19 -9.52 -26.26
N SER A 18 5.28 -9.08 -26.91
CA SER A 18 6.43 -8.48 -26.24
C SER A 18 6.05 -7.20 -25.49
N ASN A 19 5.25 -6.33 -26.11
CA ASN A 19 4.77 -5.10 -25.46
C ASN A 19 3.90 -5.40 -24.24
N ILE A 20 2.98 -6.36 -24.34
CA ILE A 20 2.14 -6.80 -23.21
C ILE A 20 3.01 -7.33 -22.07
N GLN A 21 3.98 -8.19 -22.38
CA GLN A 21 4.89 -8.75 -21.38
C GLN A 21 5.69 -7.65 -20.68
N SER A 22 6.18 -6.66 -21.43
CA SER A 22 6.89 -5.49 -20.89
C SER A 22 6.00 -4.67 -19.94
N ILE A 23 4.75 -4.41 -20.33
CA ILE A 23 3.77 -3.71 -19.47
C ILE A 23 3.54 -4.48 -18.17
N ILE A 24 3.34 -5.79 -18.24
CA ILE A 24 3.12 -6.63 -17.06
C ILE A 24 4.31 -6.55 -16.09
N GLU A 25 5.54 -6.73 -16.60
CA GLU A 25 6.74 -6.69 -15.77
C GLU A 25 7.00 -5.30 -15.17
N SER A 26 6.78 -4.23 -15.94
CA SER A 26 6.90 -2.86 -15.45
C SER A 26 5.89 -2.57 -14.33
N THR A 27 4.64 -3.03 -14.49
CA THR A 27 3.55 -2.87 -13.52
C THR A 27 3.86 -3.62 -12.24
N LYS A 28 4.30 -4.89 -12.34
CA LYS A 28 4.71 -5.71 -11.19
C LYS A 28 5.82 -5.01 -10.39
N ARG A 29 6.82 -4.45 -11.07
CA ARG A 29 7.92 -3.72 -10.42
C ARG A 29 7.45 -2.42 -9.75
N ALA A 30 6.52 -1.69 -10.36
CA ALA A 30 5.95 -0.47 -9.78
C ALA A 30 5.13 -0.77 -8.51
N LEU A 31 4.35 -1.85 -8.53
CA LEU A 31 3.61 -2.33 -7.36
C LEU A 31 4.56 -2.75 -6.24
N GLN A 32 5.57 -3.56 -6.54
CA GLN A 32 6.57 -4.00 -5.57
C GLN A 32 7.26 -2.82 -4.88
N ARG A 33 7.72 -1.82 -5.64
CA ARG A 33 8.33 -0.60 -5.08
C ARG A 33 7.36 0.22 -4.23
N THR A 34 6.07 0.20 -4.57
CA THR A 34 5.04 0.89 -3.78
C THR A 34 4.85 0.19 -2.44
N VAL A 35 4.76 -1.15 -2.44
CA VAL A 35 4.69 -1.95 -1.20
C VAL A 35 5.92 -1.71 -0.33
N GLU A 36 7.13 -1.76 -0.88
CA GLU A 36 8.36 -1.50 -0.14
C GLU A 36 8.40 -0.10 0.48
N ARG A 37 7.92 0.92 -0.24
CA ARG A 37 7.80 2.28 0.29
C ARG A 37 6.75 2.37 1.40
N MET A 38 5.62 1.68 1.26
CA MET A 38 4.59 1.64 2.29
C MET A 38 5.10 0.95 3.56
N VAL A 39 5.83 -0.16 3.43
CA VAL A 39 6.46 -0.85 4.57
C VAL A 39 7.46 0.07 5.26
N LYS A 40 8.40 0.66 4.52
CA LYS A 40 9.37 1.60 5.09
C LYS A 40 8.70 2.82 5.72
N GLY A 41 7.64 3.34 5.11
CA GLY A 41 6.87 4.46 5.65
C GLY A 41 6.14 4.08 6.94
N ALA A 42 5.55 2.89 6.99
CA ALA A 42 4.89 2.37 8.18
C ALA A 42 5.90 2.10 9.31
N GLU A 43 7.08 1.54 8.99
CA GLU A 43 8.16 1.32 9.95
C GLU A 43 8.74 2.64 10.49
N ALA A 44 8.97 3.62 9.62
CA ALA A 44 9.45 4.95 10.03
C ALA A 44 8.40 5.73 10.84
N SER A 45 7.11 5.51 10.55
CA SER A 45 5.98 6.11 11.27
C SER A 45 5.49 5.25 12.42
N ARG A 46 6.18 4.15 12.74
CA ARG A 46 5.83 3.25 13.82
C ARG A 46 6.10 3.97 15.14
N SER A 47 5.07 4.68 15.61
CA SER A 47 4.99 5.08 17.00
C SER A 47 4.96 3.82 17.85
N GLU A 48 5.60 3.89 19.01
CA GLU A 48 5.33 2.92 20.06
C GLU A 48 3.82 2.87 20.29
N ALA A 49 3.25 1.67 20.30
CA ALA A 49 1.83 1.51 20.53
C ALA A 49 1.52 2.14 21.90
N PRO A 50 0.43 2.91 22.04
CA PRO A 50 0.09 3.48 23.33
C PRO A 50 -0.05 2.34 24.33
N GLU A 51 0.65 2.43 25.46
CA GLU A 51 0.30 1.60 26.62
C GLU A 51 -1.07 2.08 27.10
N TYR A 52 -2.05 1.17 27.03
CA TYR A 52 -3.42 1.43 27.46
C TYR A 52 -3.56 1.01 28.92
N SER A 53 -3.80 1.98 29.81
CA SER A 53 -4.22 1.73 31.18
C SER A 53 -5.59 2.35 31.45
N VAL A 54 -6.38 1.71 32.32
CA VAL A 54 -7.70 2.20 32.71
C VAL A 54 -7.56 3.56 33.41
N GLY A 55 -8.32 4.56 32.97
CA GLY A 55 -8.25 5.93 33.52
C GLY A 55 -7.20 6.83 32.86
N GLN A 56 -6.45 6.34 31.87
CA GLN A 56 -5.52 7.16 31.09
C GLN A 56 -6.30 7.98 30.05
N GLU A 57 -6.16 9.31 30.12
CA GLU A 57 -6.45 10.19 28.98
C GLU A 57 -5.36 9.96 27.95
N LEU A 58 -5.66 9.15 26.94
CA LEU A 58 -4.77 9.01 25.79
C LEU A 58 -4.74 10.37 25.10
N MET A 59 -3.54 10.86 24.78
CA MET A 59 -3.36 12.14 24.10
C MET A 59 -4.31 12.25 22.90
N GLU A 60 -4.95 13.42 22.73
CA GLU A 60 -5.91 13.74 21.65
C GLU A 60 -5.46 13.25 20.26
N LYS A 61 -4.14 13.16 20.07
CA LYS A 61 -3.45 12.66 18.87
C LYS A 61 -3.95 11.32 18.34
N TRP A 62 -4.42 10.39 19.17
CA TRP A 62 -4.72 9.01 18.73
C TRP A 62 -6.18 8.61 18.80
N ILE A 63 -6.92 9.06 19.81
CA ILE A 63 -8.34 8.72 19.98
C ILE A 63 -9.25 9.92 20.20
N GLY A 64 -8.73 11.16 20.08
CA GLY A 64 -9.51 12.37 20.30
C GLY A 64 -9.95 12.53 21.77
N PRO A 65 -11.12 13.12 22.06
CA PRO A 65 -11.55 13.50 23.41
C PRO A 65 -11.97 12.33 24.33
N TYR A 66 -11.78 11.07 23.90
CA TYR A 66 -12.32 9.91 24.59
C TYR A 66 -11.41 9.39 25.72
N LYS A 67 -12.01 8.89 26.80
CA LYS A 67 -11.34 8.25 27.95
C LYS A 67 -11.48 6.73 27.92
N VAL A 68 -10.43 6.01 28.33
CA VAL A 68 -10.45 4.54 28.43
C VAL A 68 -11.16 4.09 29.70
N LEU A 69 -12.28 3.38 29.53
CA LEU A 69 -13.04 2.77 30.63
C LEU A 69 -12.56 1.35 30.94
N SER A 70 -12.32 0.53 29.91
CA SER A 70 -11.86 -0.84 30.09
C SER A 70 -11.03 -1.31 28.89
N VAL A 71 -10.05 -2.18 29.16
CA VAL A 71 -9.21 -2.82 28.14
C VAL A 71 -9.51 -4.32 28.17
N LYS A 72 -9.98 -4.85 27.06
CA LYS A 72 -10.22 -6.28 26.81
C LYS A 72 -9.11 -6.81 25.89
N PRO A 73 -8.89 -8.14 25.82
CA PRO A 73 -7.83 -8.71 24.98
C PRO A 73 -7.86 -8.30 23.50
N ASN A 74 -9.03 -7.94 22.97
CA ASN A 74 -9.23 -7.57 21.56
C ASN A 74 -10.02 -6.26 21.35
N ALA A 75 -10.35 -5.53 22.41
CA ALA A 75 -11.20 -4.35 22.33
C ALA A 75 -10.92 -3.37 23.47
N VAL A 76 -11.23 -2.09 23.27
CA VAL A 76 -11.14 -1.04 24.31
C VAL A 76 -12.48 -0.34 24.39
N GLU A 77 -13.03 -0.19 25.60
CA GLU A 77 -14.25 0.59 25.82
C GLU A 77 -13.89 2.05 26.11
N LEU A 78 -14.53 2.95 25.38
CA LEU A 78 -14.27 4.39 25.41
C LEU A 78 -15.52 5.16 25.83
N HIS A 79 -15.33 6.25 26.55
CA HIS A 79 -16.37 7.21 26.89
C HIS A 79 -15.95 8.61 26.44
N LEU A 80 -16.90 9.38 25.90
CA LEU A 80 -16.72 10.79 25.57
C LEU A 80 -16.97 11.67 26.80
#